data_AF-A0A7J3FP92-F1
#
_entry.id   AF-A0A7J3FP92-F1
#
_cell.length_a   1.000
_cell.length_b   1.000
_cell.length_c   1.000
_cell.angle_alpha   90.00
_cell.angle_beta   90.00
_cell.angle_gamma   90.00
#
_symmetry.space_group_name_H-M   'P 1'
#
loop_
_entity.id
_entity.type
_entity.pdbx_description
1 polymer ?
#
loop_
_entity_poly.entity_id
_entity_poly.type
_entity_poly.pdbx_seq_one_letter_code
_entity_poly.pdbx_strand_id
1 'polypeptide(L)'
;MGKARNFEEIGLKVGMGRSGAWKRWKRGKDNLMRAFYTLELALYLGLLEEEIAQLMLDDLSDYLDLRRGRKTLQEVQENMQKRMVMSLRGLGKSI
;
A
#
# COMPACT_ATOMS: atom_id res chain seq x y z
N MET A 1 -5.30 -10.26 -17.65
CA MET A 1 -6.49 -9.40 -17.38
C MET A 1 -6.17 -7.96 -17.75
N GLY A 2 -6.89 -7.35 -18.70
CA GLY A 2 -6.60 -5.98 -19.16
C GLY A 2 -6.83 -4.92 -18.07
N LYS A 3 -6.06 -3.82 -18.12
CA LYS A 3 -6.20 -2.66 -17.23
C LYS A 3 -7.60 -2.04 -17.39
N ALA A 4 -8.36 -1.91 -16.30
CA ALA A 4 -9.66 -1.24 -16.35
C ALA A 4 -9.44 0.27 -16.62
N ARG A 5 -10.14 0.82 -17.62
CA ARG A 5 -9.93 2.19 -18.11
C ARG A 5 -10.93 3.20 -17.53
N ASN A 6 -12.07 2.72 -17.04
CA ASN A 6 -13.13 3.56 -16.47
C ASN A 6 -13.91 2.83 -15.36
N PHE A 7 -14.79 3.54 -14.65
CA PHE A 7 -15.59 2.97 -13.55
C PHE A 7 -16.69 2.00 -13.99
N GLU A 8 -17.04 1.99 -15.27
CA GLU A 8 -17.99 1.04 -15.83
C GLU A 8 -17.34 -0.34 -15.97
N GLU A 9 -16.15 -0.42 -16.55
CA GLU A 9 -15.34 -1.63 -16.60
C GLU A 9 -14.93 -2.14 -15.20
N ILE A 10 -14.60 -1.23 -14.29
CA ILE A 10 -14.31 -1.59 -12.89
C ILE A 10 -15.56 -2.21 -12.27
N GLY A 11 -16.71 -1.57 -12.42
CA GLY A 11 -17.99 -2.05 -11.91
C GLY A 11 -18.32 -3.46 -12.38
N LEU A 12 -18.20 -3.73 -13.68
CA LEU A 12 -18.41 -5.06 -14.27
C LEU A 12 -17.49 -6.12 -13.65
N LYS A 13 -16.20 -5.80 -13.47
CA LYS A 13 -15.22 -6.73 -12.88
C LYS A 13 -15.49 -7.08 -11.42
N VAL A 14 -16.10 -6.16 -10.67
CA VAL A 14 -16.33 -6.33 -9.23
C VAL A 14 -17.81 -6.57 -8.89
N GLY A 15 -18.65 -6.83 -9.89
CA GLY A 15 -20.07 -7.15 -9.71
C GLY A 15 -20.92 -5.99 -9.17
N MET A 16 -20.65 -4.75 -9.56
CA MET A 16 -21.43 -3.58 -9.13
C MET A 16 -21.63 -2.54 -10.24
N GLY A 17 -22.64 -1.68 -10.10
CA GLY A 17 -22.86 -0.57 -11.03
C GLY A 17 -21.75 0.50 -10.96
N ARG A 18 -21.57 1.26 -12.05
CA ARG A 18 -20.60 2.37 -12.17
C ARG A 18 -20.57 3.31 -10.97
N SER A 19 -21.74 3.75 -10.50
CA SER A 19 -21.87 4.65 -9.34
C SER A 19 -21.36 4.00 -8.04
N GLY A 20 -21.63 2.71 -7.86
CA GLY A 20 -21.11 1.93 -6.73
C GLY A 20 -19.59 1.81 -6.77
N ALA A 21 -19.03 1.51 -7.94
CA ALA A 21 -17.59 1.43 -8.16
C ALA A 21 -16.89 2.77 -7.85
N TRP A 22 -17.45 3.89 -8.32
CA TRP A 22 -16.95 5.22 -8.02
C TRP A 22 -16.99 5.54 -6.51
N LYS A 23 -18.13 5.30 -5.84
CA LYS A 23 -18.27 5.58 -4.40
C LYS A 23 -17.28 4.74 -3.58
N ARG A 24 -17.11 3.46 -3.93
CA ARG A 24 -16.16 2.56 -3.28
C ARG A 24 -14.72 3.04 -3.46
N TRP A 25 -14.35 3.43 -4.69
CA TRP A 25 -13.02 4.01 -4.97
C TRP A 25 -12.79 5.30 -4.20
N LYS A 26 -13.74 6.26 -4.25
CA LYS A 26 -13.63 7.54 -3.56
C LYS A 26 -13.41 7.34 -2.06
N ARG A 27 -14.21 6.48 -1.42
CA ARG A 27 -14.06 6.15 0.00
C ARG A 27 -12.68 5.54 0.31
N GLY A 28 -12.21 4.62 -0.53
CA GLY A 28 -10.88 4.03 -0.40
C GLY A 28 -9.77 5.08 -0.49
N LYS A 29 -9.84 5.97 -1.49
CA LYS A 29 -8.90 7.09 -1.64
C LYS A 29 -8.90 8.00 -0.41
N ASP A 30 -10.08 8.38 0.09
CA ASP A 30 -10.18 9.25 1.27
C ASP A 30 -9.60 8.59 2.54
N ASN A 31 -9.72 7.27 2.66
CA ASN A 31 -9.08 6.51 3.74
C ASN A 31 -7.56 6.46 3.60
N LEU A 32 -7.05 6.25 2.38
CA LEU A 32 -5.60 6.28 2.12
C LEU A 32 -4.99 7.66 2.46
N MET A 33 -5.68 8.74 2.08
CA MET A 33 -5.24 10.10 2.42
C MET A 33 -5.21 10.32 3.94
N ARG A 34 -6.23 9.86 4.66
CA ARG A 34 -6.25 9.95 6.13
C ARG A 34 -5.13 9.15 6.78
N ALA A 35 -4.91 7.91 6.32
CA ALA A 35 -3.82 7.09 6.82
C ALA A 35 -2.45 7.75 6.58
N PHE A 36 -2.25 8.36 5.40
CA PHE A 36 -1.03 9.11 5.10
C PHE A 36 -0.80 10.25 6.11
N TYR A 37 -1.80 11.11 6.37
CA TYR A 37 -1.65 12.19 7.34
C TYR A 37 -1.39 11.69 8.77
N THR A 38 -1.95 10.53 9.14
CA THR A 38 -1.63 9.90 10.44
C THR A 38 -0.17 9.45 10.50
N LEU A 39 0.34 8.81 9.44
CA LEU A 39 1.75 8.38 9.38
C LEU A 39 2.70 9.58 9.36
N GLU A 40 2.38 10.61 8.58
CA GLU A 40 3.13 11.86 8.53
C GLU A 40 3.23 12.50 9.93
N LEU A 41 2.11 12.64 10.62
CA LEU A 41 2.09 13.22 11.96
C LEU A 41 2.87 12.36 12.96
N ALA A 42 2.72 11.04 12.90
CA ALA A 42 3.44 10.12 13.78
C ALA A 42 4.96 10.21 13.55
N LEU A 43 5.42 10.32 12.30
CA LEU A 43 6.82 10.55 11.97
C LEU A 43 7.31 11.91 12.47
N TYR A 44 6.56 12.98 12.18
CA TYR A 44 6.93 14.33 12.58
C TYR A 44 7.08 14.49 14.10
N LEU A 45 6.22 13.81 14.86
CA LEU A 45 6.24 13.82 16.33
C LEU A 45 7.19 12.78 16.94
N GLY A 46 7.88 11.96 16.14
CA GLY A 46 8.75 10.88 16.62
C GLY A 46 8.00 9.73 17.32
N LEU A 47 6.70 9.58 17.04
CA LEU A 47 5.85 8.50 17.56
C LEU A 47 5.95 7.21 16.74
N LEU A 48 6.46 7.30 15.51
CA LEU A 48 6.75 6.15 14.65
C LEU A 48 8.26 6.00 14.51
N GLU A 49 8.78 4.80 14.78
CA GLU A 49 10.19 4.46 14.54
C GLU A 49 10.55 4.68 13.07
N GLU A 50 11.69 5.33 12.82
CA GLU A 50 12.16 5.66 11.46
C GLU A 50 12.31 4.41 10.60
N GLU A 51 12.78 3.31 11.20
CA GLU A 51 12.93 2.02 10.56
C GLU A 51 11.60 1.47 10.06
N ILE A 52 10.52 1.61 10.84
CA ILE A 52 9.18 1.15 10.42
C ILE A 52 8.69 1.98 9.24
N ALA A 53 8.89 3.30 9.27
CA ALA A 53 8.54 4.16 8.16
C ALA A 53 9.32 3.83 6.88
N GLN A 54 10.63 3.57 7.00
CA GLN A 54 11.47 3.18 5.88
C GLN A 54 10.99 1.85 5.25
N LEU A 55 10.60 0.86 6.06
CA LEU A 55 10.05 -0.40 5.54
C LEU A 55 8.77 -0.18 4.74
N MET A 56 7.88 0.72 5.19
CA MET A 56 6.64 1.05 4.47
C MET A 56 6.93 1.75 3.13
N LEU A 57 7.94 2.64 3.10
CA LEU A 57 8.39 3.30 1.87
C LEU A 57 8.98 2.30 0.88
N ASP A 58 9.79 1.36 1.37
CA ASP A 58 10.39 0.31 0.55
C ASP A 58 9.33 -0.61 -0.06
N ASP A 59 8.31 -0.99 0.71
CA ASP A 59 7.16 -1.77 0.21
C ASP A 59 6.42 -1.02 -0.91
N LEU A 60 6.14 0.28 -0.71
CA LEU A 60 5.49 1.10 -1.74
C LEU A 60 6.35 1.23 -3.01
N SER A 61 7.67 1.40 -2.84
CA SER A 61 8.63 1.47 -3.94
C SER A 61 8.63 0.18 -4.77
N ASP A 62 8.55 -0.98 -4.13
CA ASP A 62 8.49 -2.28 -4.81
C ASP A 62 7.25 -2.44 -5.70
N TYR A 63 6.09 -1.96 -5.23
CA TYR A 63 4.89 -1.97 -6.06
C TYR A 63 4.96 -0.98 -7.23
N LEU A 64 5.66 0.15 -7.08
CA LEU A 64 5.94 1.07 -8.19
C LEU A 64 6.87 0.42 -9.21
N ASP A 65 7.88 -0.31 -8.77
CA ASP A 65 8.79 -1.06 -9.62
C ASP A 65 8.07 -2.18 -10.39
N LEU A 66 7.20 -2.92 -9.72
CA LEU A 66 6.33 -3.91 -10.36
C LEU A 66 5.49 -3.27 -11.47
N ARG A 67 4.86 -2.13 -11.18
CA ARG A 67 4.06 -1.39 -12.17
C ARG A 67 4.89 -0.86 -13.34
N ARG A 68 6.17 -0.55 -13.12
CA ARG A 68 7.13 -0.09 -14.14
C ARG A 68 7.78 -1.25 -14.91
N GLY A 69 7.47 -2.50 -14.57
CA GLY A 69 8.11 -3.68 -15.18
C GLY A 69 9.56 -3.87 -14.74
N ARG A 70 9.98 -3.23 -13.65
CA ARG A 70 11.34 -3.34 -13.09
C ARG A 70 11.49 -4.49 -12.09
N LYS A 71 10.37 -5.01 -11.59
CA LYS A 71 10.28 -6.18 -10.72
C LYS A 71 9.11 -7.07 -11.14
N THR A 72 9.23 -8.36 -10.88
CA THR A 72 8.18 -9.35 -10.99
C THR A 72 7.32 -9.37 -9.72
N LEU A 73 6.12 -9.95 -9.81
CA LEU A 73 5.25 -10.11 -8.64
C LEU A 73 5.91 -10.96 -7.54
N GLN A 74 6.67 -11.99 -7.94
CA GLN A 74 7.38 -12.86 -7.02
C GLN A 74 8.45 -12.09 -6.24
N GLU A 75 9.26 -11.26 -6.91
CA GLU A 75 10.27 -10.44 -6.24
C GLU A 75 9.67 -9.47 -5.22
N VAL A 76 8.52 -8.86 -5.53
CA VAL A 76 7.80 -7.99 -4.57
C VAL A 76 7.32 -8.79 -3.35
N GLN A 77 6.76 -9.97 -3.55
CA GLN A 77 6.29 -10.83 -2.47
C GLN A 77 7.44 -11.28 -1.55
N GLU A 78 8.57 -11.68 -2.13
CA GLU A 78 9.75 -12.10 -1.37
C GLU A 78 10.35 -10.93 -0.56
N ASN A 79 10.43 -9.73 -1.13
CA ASN A 79 10.92 -8.55 -0.41
C ASN A 79 10.01 -8.17 0.76
N MET A 80 8.69 -8.21 0.55
CA MET A 80 7.71 -7.93 1.60
C MET A 80 7.81 -8.94 2.75
N GLN A 81 7.97 -10.23 2.44
CA GLN A 81 8.19 -11.27 3.45
C GLN A 81 9.48 -11.03 4.25
N LYS A 82 10.59 -10.70 3.58
CA LYS A 82 11.87 -10.38 4.24
C LYS A 82 11.71 -9.18 5.19
N ARG A 83 11.08 -8.10 4.74
CA ARG A 83 10.82 -6.89 5.54
C ARG A 83 9.91 -7.14 6.72
N MET A 84 8.86 -7.96 6.56
CA MET A 84 7.98 -8.38 7.65
C MET A 84 8.71 -9.20 8.73
N VAL A 85 9.63 -10.09 8.33
CA VAL A 85 10.46 -10.83 9.29
C VAL A 85 11.42 -9.89 10.02
N MET A 86 11.96 -8.88 9.34
CA MET A 86 12.84 -7.88 9.95
C MET A 86 12.08 -7.00 10.95
N SER A 87 10.87 -6.53 10.63
CA SER A 87 10.06 -5.72 11.55
C SER A 87 9.64 -6.51 12.79
N LEU A 88 9.20 -7.76 12.65
CA LEU A 88 8.86 -8.63 13.78
C LEU A 88 10.06 -8.88 14.72
N ARG A 89 11.27 -8.97 14.17
CA ARG A 89 12.52 -9.11 14.95
C ARG A 89 12.95 -7.81 15.63
N GLY A 90 12.64 -6.66 15.04
CA GLY A 90 12.88 -5.32 15.61
C GLY A 90 11.92 -5.00 16.74
N LEU A 91 10.62 -5.28 16.56
CA LEU A 91 9.58 -5.10 17.58
C LEU A 91 9.83 -5.91 18.86
N GLY A 92 10.54 -7.03 18.76
CA GLY A 92 10.97 -7.83 19.92
C GLY A 92 12.13 -7.24 20.74
N LYS A 93 12.75 -6.14 20.28
CA LYS A 93 13.84 -5.44 20.98
C LYS A 93 13.41 -4.14 21.66
N SER A 94 12.17 -3.70 21.46
CA SER A 94 11.58 -2.49 22.06
C SER A 94 10.79 -2.79 23.36
N ILE A 95 11.24 -3.76 24.18
CA ILE A 95 10.73 -3.99 25.55
C ILE A 95 11.91 -3.94 26.52
#